data_AF-A0A1S8RHF7-F1
#
_entry.id   AF-A0A1S8RHF7-F1
#
_cell.length_a   1.000
_cell.length_b   1.000
_cell.length_c   1.000
_cell.angle_alpha   90.00
_cell.angle_beta   90.00
_cell.angle_gamma   90.00
#
_symmetry.space_group_name_H-M   'P 1'
#
loop_
_entity.id
_entity.type
_entity.pdbx_description
1 polymer ?
#
loop_
_entity_poly.entity_id
_entity_poly.type
_entity_poly.pdbx_seq_one_letter_code
_entity_poly.pdbx_strand_id
1 'polypeptide(L)' 'MEKIIDGKSYKEVKINKIIVNGKEISGSIIPAEDATEDNDMTVTIFTENANEEK' A
#
# COMPACT_ATOMS: atom_id res chain seq x y z
N MET A 1 -14.92 6.94 2.59
CA MET A 1 -15.14 7.48 3.96
C MET A 1 -13.80 7.89 4.52
N GLU A 2 -13.73 8.98 5.28
CA GLU A 2 -12.50 9.36 5.98
C GLU A 2 -12.39 8.59 7.30
N LYS A 3 -11.22 8.01 7.57
CA LYS A 3 -10.95 7.27 8.81
C LYS A 3 -9.98 8.05 9.68
N ILE A 4 -10.30 8.21 10.96
CA ILE A 4 -9.41 8.88 11.91
C ILE A 4 -8.52 7.85 12.61
N ILE A 5 -7.21 8.00 12.49
CA ILE A 5 -6.19 7.19 13.19
C ILE A 5 -5.22 8.17 13.85
N ASP A 6 -4.98 8.05 15.15
CA ASP A 6 -4.11 8.95 15.93
C ASP A 6 -4.39 10.45 15.72
N GLY A 7 -5.67 10.81 15.63
CA GLY A 7 -6.13 12.19 15.44
C GLY A 7 -5.92 12.75 14.02
N LYS A 8 -5.45 11.95 13.07
CA LYS A 8 -5.28 12.34 11.66
C LYS A 8 -6.38 11.71 10.80
N SER A 9 -6.91 12.49 9.85
CA SER A 9 -7.86 12.01 8.85
C SER A 9 -7.11 11.33 7.71
N TYR A 10 -7.51 10.11 7.37
CA TYR A 10 -6.96 9.33 6.28
C TYR A 10 -8.05 9.06 5.24
N LYS A 11 -7.70 9.32 3.98
CA LYS A 11 -8.49 8.90 2.83
C LYS A 11 -8.20 7.44 2.54
N GLU A 12 -9.25 6.62 2.52
CA GLU A 12 -9.16 5.26 2.04
C GLU A 12 -8.95 5.25 0.52
N VAL A 13 -7.96 4.49 0.05
CA VAL A 13 -7.63 4.33 -1.36
C VAL A 13 -7.68 2.86 -1.75
N LYS A 14 -8.24 2.59 -2.93
CA LYS A 14 -8.24 1.24 -3.49
C LYS A 14 -6.88 0.97 -4.12
N ILE A 15 -6.22 -0.07 -3.65
CA ILE A 15 -4.91 -0.49 -4.16
C ILE A 15 -5.14 -1.48 -5.31
N ASN A 16 -4.46 -1.26 -6.43
CA ASN A 16 -4.42 -2.19 -7.55
C ASN A 16 -3.30 -3.22 -7.34
N LYS A 17 -2.08 -2.73 -7.09
CA LYS A 17 -0.86 -3.54 -7.03
C LYS A 17 0.17 -2.94 -6.09
N ILE A 18 0.94 -3.81 -5.42
CA ILE A 18 2.10 -3.43 -4.61
C ILE A 18 3.35 -4.11 -5.21
N ILE A 19 4.45 -3.38 -5.28
CA ILE A 19 5.78 -3.92 -5.57
C ILE A 19 6.67 -3.69 -4.35
N VAL A 20 7.25 -4.76 -3.82
CA VAL A 20 8.20 -4.74 -2.70
C VAL A 20 9.54 -5.26 -3.20
N ASN A 21 10.60 -4.45 -3.09
CA ASN A 21 11.95 -4.83 -3.53
C ASN A 21 12.00 -5.41 -4.97
N GLY A 22 11.15 -4.90 -5.87
CA GLY A 22 11.04 -5.36 -7.26
C GLY A 22 10.14 -6.57 -7.49
N LYS A 23 9.61 -7.20 -6.43
CA LYS A 23 8.66 -8.32 -6.50
C LYS A 23 7.23 -7.83 -6.35
N GLU A 24 6.35 -8.28 -7.25
CA GLU A 24 4.91 -8.01 -7.14
C GLU A 24 4.29 -8.83 -6.02
N ILE A 25 3.52 -8.16 -5.16
CA ILE A 25 2.74 -8.79 -4.09
C ILE A 25 1.26 -8.49 -4.31
N SER A 26 0.43 -9.52 -4.23
CA SER A 26 -1.02 -9.41 -4.28
C SER A 26 -1.59 -9.08 -2.91
N GLY A 27 -2.47 -8.08 -2.85
CA GLY A 27 -3.13 -7.64 -1.61
C GLY A 27 -2.39 -6.52 -0.87
N SER A 28 -2.64 -6.41 0.43
CA SER A 28 -2.16 -5.32 1.29
C SER A 28 -1.27 -5.79 2.45
N ILE A 29 -0.84 -7.06 2.44
CA ILE A 29 -0.03 -7.68 3.49
C ILE A 29 1.35 -8.00 2.93
N ILE A 30 2.39 -7.52 3.60
CA ILE A 30 3.79 -7.85 3.29
C ILE A 30 4.24 -8.93 4.27
N PRO A 31 4.71 -10.10 3.81
CA PRO A 31 5.25 -11.14 4.67
C PRO A 31 6.47 -10.66 5.46
N ALA A 32 6.62 -11.10 6.71
CA ALA A 32 7.76 -10.74 7.54
C ALA A 32 9.12 -11.19 6.93
N GLU A 33 9.11 -12.29 6.17
CA GLU A 33 10.29 -12.77 5.43
C GLU A 33 10.77 -11.82 4.33
N ASP A 34 9.86 -11.03 3.75
CA ASP A 34 10.19 -10.01 2.75
C ASP A 34 10.64 -8.69 3.43
N ALA A 35 10.45 -8.57 4.76
CA ALA A 35 10.84 -7.43 5.59
C ALA A 35 12.03 -7.79 6.48
N THR A 36 13.21 -7.99 5.88
CA THR A 36 14.44 -8.31 6.62
C THR A 36 14.95 -7.12 7.43
N GLU A 37 15.36 -7.34 8.68
CA GLU A 37 15.76 -6.30 9.65
C GLU A 37 16.91 -5.38 9.19
N ASP A 38 17.72 -5.83 8.24
CA ASP A 38 18.97 -5.16 7.84
C ASP A 38 18.91 -4.41 6.49
N ASN A 39 17.74 -4.34 5.83
CA ASN A 39 17.62 -3.67 4.53
C ASN A 39 16.46 -2.68 4.49
N ASP A 40 16.72 -1.52 3.87
CA ASP A 40 15.67 -0.58 3.50
C ASP A 40 14.70 -1.25 2.52
N MET A 41 13.43 -1.35 2.92
CA MET A 41 12.39 -1.90 2.08
C MET A 41 11.81 -0.82 1.18
N THR A 42 12.00 -0.95 -0.13
CA THR A 42 11.35 -0.06 -1.11
C THR A 42 9.99 -0.61 -1.50
N VAL A 43 8.94 0.16 -1.24
CA VAL A 43 7.55 -0.18 -1.56
C VAL A 43 6.99 0.82 -2.56
N THR A 44 6.51 0.29 -3.70
CA THR A 44 5.78 1.08 -4.71
C THR A 44 4.32 0.63 -4.72
N ILE A 45 3.39 1.55 -4.44
CA ILE A 45 1.95 1.29 -4.39
C ILE A 45 1.29 1.92 -5.62
N PHE A 46 0.56 1.11 -6.39
CA PHE A 46 -0.28 1.56 -7.49
C PHE A 46 -1.72 1.61 -7.00
N THR A 47 -2.28 2.83 -6.93
CA THR A 47 -3.66 3.05 -6.53
C THR A 47 -4.57 3.19 -7.74
N GLU A 48 -5.79 2.69 -7.64
CA GLU A 48 -6.84 3.05 -8.59
C GLU A 48 -7.36 4.44 -8.25
N ASN A 49 -7.52 5.30 -9.25
CA ASN A 49 -8.30 6.52 -9.05
C ASN A 49 -9.73 6.10 -8.76
N ALA A 50 -10.22 6.36 -7.54
CA ALA A 50 -11.63 6.21 -7.18
C ALA A 50 -12.57 7.17 -7.94
N ASN A 51 -12.04 7.93 -8.91
CA ASN A 51 -12.72 8.91 -9.73
C ASN A 51 -12.39 8.68 -11.22
N GLU A 52 -12.70 7.48 -11.73
CA GLU A 52 -13.07 7.37 -13.14
C GLU A 52 -14.58 7.56 -13.20
N GLU A 53 -15.01 8.81 -13.37
CA GLU A 53 -16.34 9.09 -13.93
C GLU A 53 -16.35 8.51 -15.36
N LYS A 54 -17.11 7.42 -15.55
CA LYS A 54 -17.56 6.95 -16.85
C LYS A 54 -19.07 6.95 -16.88
#